data_AF-A0A2E1YGD1-F1
#
_entry.id   AF-A0A2E1YGD1-F1
#
_cell.length_a   1.000
_cell.length_b   1.000
_cell.length_c   1.000
_cell.angle_alpha   90.00
_cell.angle_beta   90.00
_cell.angle_gamma   90.00
#
_symmetry.space_group_name_H-M   'P 1'
#
loop_
_entity.id
_entity.type
_entity.pdbx_description
1 polymer ?
#
loop_
_entity_poly.entity_id
_entity_poly.type
_entity_poly.pdbx_seq_one_letter_code
_entity_poly.pdbx_strand_id
1 'polypeptide(L)'
;MGICLRKRKTSLIISTLVSSQLLIFGVLGHAAEAPASDGSRDSINARADSFRLNNQYVPPPGEPLHHYTAGFAKILCSAVFVTGLDPVDAAANLGGFISPFDQRQHVVNTRIDRVRQEVSLVLPSGVVRTARRYDNQGCVAHSLGESSIEFTPSIVEADLPPAHSTPWPRGDVLDEDAWPSGVDIELAQRALDTGFGPPEARTLGLVVTYQGRILGERYSDEVDIHTPLESWSMTKSLTGTLMGVLIQQGEYELWQNAPIPEWHEDPNDPRQEIRIGDIMRMSSGIMINAPSDPDYDNSTYADHFYLYTGGVNQYKYAATRPAEYPPNTIGRYRNTDPVLTSYLIRLAVESRGEDYHSFPQRNLFDKLGIRTALIETDTYGNFLGQGLAFMSSRDWAKLGNLYLQDGVWNGERLLPEGYVDYASTTAPAWITDGRPVYGGAFFWVDNDVGDDGIPPSFSMRGAGGQSTTIIPSHDLVVVRIGKYTGASEGGEALQEMLPLLLEALPRVR
;
A
#
# COMPACT_ATOMS: atom_id res chain seq x y z
N MET A 1 -82.59 32.46 14.11
CA MET A 1 -83.27 31.47 13.24
C MET A 1 -82.27 30.35 12.92
N GLY A 2 -82.65 29.09 12.70
CA GLY A 2 -84.01 28.54 12.62
C GLY A 2 -84.02 27.15 11.98
N ILE A 3 -83.62 26.14 12.77
CA ILE A 3 -83.82 24.69 12.63
C ILE A 3 -84.66 24.21 11.42
N CYS A 4 -84.11 23.26 10.63
CA CYS A 4 -84.85 22.05 10.23
C CYS A 4 -83.90 20.88 9.90
N LEU A 5 -84.39 19.64 10.05
CA LEU A 5 -83.64 18.40 9.78
C LEU A 5 -84.29 17.59 8.65
N ARG A 6 -83.54 16.64 8.04
CA ARG A 6 -84.10 15.31 7.70
C ARG A 6 -83.08 14.17 7.73
N LYS A 7 -83.55 12.99 8.17
CA LYS A 7 -82.90 11.65 8.19
C LYS A 7 -83.57 10.80 7.07
N ARG A 8 -83.18 9.60 6.62
CA ARG A 8 -82.35 8.42 7.07
C ARG A 8 -82.08 7.62 5.76
N LYS A 9 -81.20 6.63 5.55
CA LYS A 9 -80.36 5.65 6.30
C LYS A 9 -78.88 5.80 5.86
N THR A 10 -77.82 5.07 6.24
CA THR A 10 -77.53 3.72 6.82
C THR A 10 -77.43 2.54 5.84
N SER A 11 -76.19 2.12 5.55
CA SER A 11 -75.78 0.71 5.47
C SER A 11 -74.43 0.56 6.18
N LEU A 12 -74.07 -0.65 6.61
CA LEU A 12 -72.97 -0.91 7.55
C LEU A 12 -72.14 -2.11 7.09
N ILE A 13 -70.81 -1.97 7.03
CA ILE A 13 -69.87 -3.08 6.92
C ILE A 13 -68.84 -2.90 8.03
N ILE A 14 -68.71 -3.93 8.88
CA ILE A 14 -67.74 -3.99 9.97
C ILE A 14 -66.58 -4.87 9.50
N SER A 15 -65.35 -4.38 9.62
CA SER A 15 -64.14 -5.17 9.46
C SER A 15 -63.34 -5.10 10.77
N THR A 16 -63.18 -6.24 11.43
CA THR A 16 -62.55 -6.33 12.75
C THR A 16 -61.06 -6.63 12.59
N LEU A 17 -60.20 -5.64 12.81
CA LEU A 17 -58.76 -5.86 12.92
C LEU A 17 -58.40 -6.21 14.37
N VAL A 18 -57.74 -7.36 14.54
CA VAL A 18 -57.28 -7.86 15.84
C VAL A 18 -55.84 -7.42 16.07
N SER A 19 -55.61 -6.61 17.10
CA SER A 19 -54.26 -6.16 17.49
C SER A 19 -53.53 -7.23 18.31
N SER A 20 -52.70 -8.03 17.65
CA SER A 20 -51.79 -8.97 18.34
C SER A 20 -50.54 -8.24 18.85
N GLN A 21 -50.54 -7.86 20.12
CA GLN A 21 -49.32 -7.41 20.81
C GLN A 21 -48.47 -8.63 21.20
N LEU A 22 -47.36 -8.85 20.49
CA LEU A 22 -46.35 -9.82 20.90
C LEU A 22 -45.32 -9.13 21.83
N LEU A 23 -45.24 -9.54 23.09
CA LEU A 23 -44.13 -9.12 23.96
C LEU A 23 -42.87 -9.90 23.56
N ILE A 24 -41.95 -9.23 22.87
CA ILE A 24 -40.59 -9.74 22.68
C ILE A 24 -39.81 -9.44 23.98
N PHE A 25 -39.55 -10.49 24.78
CA PHE A 25 -38.59 -10.42 25.86
C PHE A 25 -37.19 -10.29 25.27
N GLY A 26 -36.64 -9.08 25.27
CA GLY A 26 -35.26 -8.83 24.85
C GLY A 26 -34.28 -9.48 25.83
N VAL A 27 -33.66 -10.59 25.43
CA VAL A 27 -32.48 -11.12 26.12
C VAL A 27 -31.29 -10.22 25.76
N LEU A 28 -31.15 -9.11 26.50
CA LEU A 28 -29.94 -8.30 26.52
C LEU A 28 -28.84 -9.06 27.26
N GLY A 29 -28.34 -10.12 26.60
CA GLY A 29 -27.05 -10.70 26.92
C GLY A 29 -26.02 -9.58 26.83
N HIS A 30 -25.43 -9.23 27.96
CA HIS A 30 -24.35 -8.24 27.98
C HIS A 30 -23.17 -8.89 27.26
N ALA A 31 -22.93 -8.49 26.02
CA ALA A 31 -21.61 -8.66 25.42
C ALA A 31 -20.64 -7.96 26.38
N ALA A 32 -19.69 -8.71 26.94
CA ALA A 32 -18.67 -8.12 27.80
C ALA A 32 -17.91 -7.09 26.96
N GLU A 33 -17.77 -5.86 27.47
CA GLU A 33 -16.97 -4.85 26.81
C GLU A 33 -15.54 -5.39 26.66
N ALA A 34 -15.02 -5.37 25.43
CA ALA A 34 -13.67 -5.84 25.15
C ALA A 34 -12.66 -5.05 26.01
N PRO A 35 -11.61 -5.70 26.55
CA PRO A 35 -10.69 -5.04 27.46
C PRO A 35 -10.00 -3.87 26.74
N ALA A 36 -9.83 -2.77 27.47
CA ALA A 36 -9.13 -1.60 26.97
C ALA A 36 -7.65 -1.94 26.67
N SER A 37 -7.14 -1.42 25.55
CA SER A 37 -5.72 -1.48 25.22
C SER A 37 -5.03 -0.18 25.63
N ASP A 38 -3.85 -0.29 26.23
CA ASP A 38 -2.93 0.81 26.51
C ASP A 38 -1.79 0.90 25.47
N GLY A 39 -1.86 0.10 24.40
CA GLY A 39 -0.81 0.00 23.38
C GLY A 39 0.31 -0.98 23.73
N SER A 40 0.32 -1.58 24.93
CA SER A 40 1.25 -2.67 25.26
C SER A 40 0.88 -3.98 24.56
N ARG A 41 1.89 -4.82 24.27
CA ARG A 41 1.74 -6.12 23.61
C ARG A 41 0.65 -6.99 24.27
N ASP A 42 0.63 -7.01 25.60
CA ASP A 42 -0.24 -7.90 26.36
C ASP A 42 -1.69 -7.40 26.36
N SER A 43 -1.93 -6.08 26.44
CA SER A 43 -3.29 -5.52 26.39
C SER A 43 -3.87 -5.60 24.97
N ILE A 44 -3.07 -5.36 23.93
CA ILE A 44 -3.48 -5.54 22.52
C ILE A 44 -3.87 -7.00 22.25
N ASN A 45 -3.10 -7.97 22.76
CA ASN A 45 -3.40 -9.39 22.56
C ASN A 45 -4.62 -9.83 23.36
N ALA A 46 -4.76 -9.42 24.62
CA ALA A 46 -5.97 -9.68 25.41
C ALA A 46 -7.23 -9.07 24.76
N ARG A 47 -7.11 -7.89 24.12
CA ARG A 47 -8.18 -7.29 23.33
C ARG A 47 -8.47 -8.09 22.06
N ALA A 48 -7.45 -8.46 21.28
CA ALA A 48 -7.61 -9.27 20.08
C ALA A 48 -8.29 -10.61 20.37
N ASP A 49 -7.85 -11.33 21.41
CA ASP A 49 -8.43 -12.61 21.81
C ASP A 49 -9.90 -12.50 22.23
N SER A 50 -10.36 -11.37 22.75
CA SER A 50 -11.78 -11.15 23.05
C SER A 50 -12.69 -11.04 21.81
N PHE A 51 -12.11 -10.74 20.65
CA PHE A 51 -12.80 -10.69 19.34
C PHE A 51 -12.50 -11.92 18.46
N ARG A 52 -11.64 -12.85 18.89
CA ARG A 52 -11.11 -13.92 18.03
C ARG A 52 -12.19 -14.94 17.65
N LEU A 53 -12.41 -15.08 16.34
CA LEU A 53 -13.35 -16.03 15.74
C LEU A 53 -12.79 -17.46 15.78
N ASN A 54 -13.66 -18.45 15.94
CA ASN A 54 -13.30 -19.87 16.06
C ASN A 54 -12.99 -20.52 14.69
N ASN A 55 -12.02 -19.96 13.96
CA ASN A 55 -11.49 -20.47 12.71
C ASN A 55 -10.09 -21.05 12.90
N GLN A 56 -9.66 -21.96 12.02
CA GLN A 56 -8.34 -22.59 12.10
C GLN A 56 -7.33 -21.89 11.19
N TYR A 57 -6.20 -21.49 11.76
CA TYR A 57 -5.03 -21.05 10.98
C TYR A 57 -4.39 -22.25 10.29
N VAL A 58 -4.09 -22.08 9.00
CA VAL A 58 -3.27 -23.01 8.21
C VAL A 58 -2.05 -22.22 7.72
N PRO A 59 -0.81 -22.65 8.03
CA PRO A 59 0.39 -21.95 7.57
C PRO A 59 0.58 -22.10 6.05
N PRO A 60 1.38 -21.21 5.43
CA PRO A 60 1.79 -21.36 4.04
C PRO A 60 2.49 -22.71 3.77
N PRO A 61 2.24 -23.37 2.63
CA PRO A 61 2.83 -24.66 2.30
C PRO A 61 4.29 -24.53 1.82
N GLY A 62 5.07 -25.60 1.99
CA GLY A 62 6.42 -25.73 1.45
C GLY A 62 7.54 -25.15 2.33
N GLU A 63 8.77 -25.49 1.98
CA GLU A 63 9.96 -25.20 2.80
C GLU A 63 10.31 -23.69 2.83
N PRO A 64 10.54 -23.07 4.01
CA PRO A 64 10.90 -21.66 4.13
C PRO A 64 12.10 -21.26 3.25
N LEU A 65 13.12 -22.12 3.15
CA LEU A 65 14.31 -21.86 2.33
C LEU A 65 13.99 -21.76 0.83
N HIS A 66 12.99 -22.49 0.31
CA HIS A 66 12.56 -22.36 -1.07
C HIS A 66 11.88 -21.01 -1.33
N HIS A 67 11.16 -20.49 -0.34
CA HIS A 67 10.48 -19.19 -0.39
C HIS A 67 11.47 -18.02 -0.25
N TYR A 68 12.41 -18.07 0.70
CA TYR A 68 13.48 -17.08 0.79
C TYR A 68 14.34 -17.02 -0.48
N THR A 69 14.60 -18.18 -1.11
CA THR A 69 15.33 -18.26 -2.39
C THR A 69 14.48 -17.77 -3.57
N ALA A 70 13.14 -17.92 -3.51
CA ALA A 70 12.24 -17.27 -4.48
C ALA A 70 12.32 -15.73 -4.38
N GLY A 71 12.26 -15.20 -3.16
CA GLY A 71 12.43 -13.78 -2.89
C GLY A 71 13.76 -13.25 -3.40
N PHE A 72 14.87 -13.96 -3.15
CA PHE A 72 16.19 -13.55 -3.62
C PHE A 72 16.29 -13.57 -5.16
N ALA A 73 15.75 -14.60 -5.81
CA ALA A 73 15.72 -14.67 -7.28
C ALA A 73 14.94 -13.48 -7.88
N LYS A 74 13.80 -13.14 -7.25
CA LYS A 74 12.96 -12.01 -7.65
C LYS A 74 13.68 -10.67 -7.51
N ILE A 75 14.18 -10.34 -6.33
CA ILE A 75 14.83 -9.04 -6.08
C ILE A 75 16.10 -8.87 -6.93
N LEU A 76 16.89 -9.93 -7.10
CA LEU A 76 18.06 -9.88 -7.99
C LEU A 76 17.66 -9.72 -9.47
N CYS A 77 16.50 -10.25 -9.89
CA CYS A 77 15.95 -10.00 -11.22
C CYS A 77 15.52 -8.54 -11.37
N SER A 78 14.70 -8.01 -10.45
CA SER A 78 14.18 -6.63 -10.51
C SER A 78 15.32 -5.62 -10.47
N ALA A 79 16.29 -5.79 -9.56
CA ALA A 79 17.44 -4.90 -9.47
C ALA A 79 18.25 -4.84 -10.78
N VAL A 80 18.49 -5.98 -11.44
CA VAL A 80 19.34 -6.05 -12.66
C VAL A 80 18.58 -5.71 -13.94
N PHE A 81 17.27 -6.01 -14.02
CA PHE A 81 16.49 -5.92 -15.26
C PHE A 81 15.36 -4.90 -15.25
N VAL A 82 14.96 -4.36 -14.09
CA VAL A 82 14.04 -3.22 -13.98
C VAL A 82 14.84 -1.95 -13.63
N THR A 83 15.60 -1.96 -12.53
CA THR A 83 16.35 -0.78 -12.07
C THR A 83 17.71 -0.60 -12.78
N GLY A 84 18.38 -1.69 -13.16
CA GLY A 84 19.66 -1.66 -13.88
C GLY A 84 20.94 -1.71 -13.02
N LEU A 85 20.80 -2.00 -11.72
CA LEU A 85 21.88 -2.02 -10.73
C LEU A 85 22.89 -3.16 -10.91
N ASP A 86 24.05 -3.02 -10.29
CA ASP A 86 25.05 -4.10 -10.23
C ASP A 86 24.53 -5.30 -9.42
N PRO A 87 24.66 -6.55 -9.95
CA PRO A 87 24.14 -7.74 -9.27
C PRO A 87 24.86 -8.11 -7.98
N VAL A 88 26.13 -7.72 -7.78
CA VAL A 88 26.88 -8.04 -6.56
C VAL A 88 26.46 -7.09 -5.43
N ASP A 89 26.33 -5.80 -5.71
CA ASP A 89 25.76 -4.85 -4.77
C ASP A 89 24.30 -5.21 -4.43
N ALA A 90 23.44 -5.44 -5.44
CA ALA A 90 22.04 -5.78 -5.22
C ALA A 90 21.88 -7.03 -4.35
N ALA A 91 22.71 -8.06 -4.57
CA ALA A 91 22.73 -9.27 -3.77
C ALA A 91 23.22 -9.05 -2.32
N ALA A 92 24.02 -8.02 -2.07
CA ALA A 92 24.50 -7.65 -0.73
C ALA A 92 23.54 -6.69 0.01
N ASN A 93 22.84 -5.80 -0.71
CA ASN A 93 22.24 -4.60 -0.14
C ASN A 93 20.71 -4.45 -0.30
N LEU A 94 20.05 -5.17 -1.21
CA LEU A 94 18.60 -5.04 -1.46
C LEU A 94 17.77 -6.21 -0.90
N GLY A 95 16.49 -5.96 -0.62
CA GLY A 95 15.46 -6.98 -0.37
C GLY A 95 15.65 -7.96 0.78
N GLY A 96 16.36 -7.58 1.85
CA GLY A 96 16.52 -8.41 3.04
C GLY A 96 15.19 -8.82 3.69
N PHE A 97 14.11 -8.07 3.45
CA PHE A 97 12.75 -8.28 3.96
C PHE A 97 12.14 -9.65 3.60
N ILE A 98 12.14 -10.03 2.31
CA ILE A 98 11.59 -11.33 1.84
C ILE A 98 12.67 -12.37 1.56
N SER A 99 13.94 -11.98 1.67
CA SER A 99 15.09 -12.85 1.44
C SER A 99 16.26 -12.49 2.36
N PRO A 100 16.20 -12.89 3.64
CA PRO A 100 17.20 -12.55 4.65
C PRO A 100 18.62 -12.95 4.20
N PHE A 101 19.60 -12.10 4.48
CA PHE A 101 20.97 -12.25 3.94
C PHE A 101 21.66 -13.54 4.43
N ASP A 102 21.37 -13.98 5.65
CA ASP A 102 21.80 -15.25 6.23
C ASP A 102 21.20 -16.48 5.51
N GLN A 103 20.05 -16.33 4.85
CA GLN A 103 19.46 -17.40 4.05
C GLN A 103 20.11 -17.51 2.67
N ARG A 104 20.56 -16.37 2.08
CA ARG A 104 21.19 -16.32 0.75
C ARG A 104 22.44 -17.18 0.62
N GLN A 105 23.20 -17.37 1.72
CA GLN A 105 24.43 -18.18 1.72
C GLN A 105 24.21 -19.66 1.37
N HIS A 106 22.97 -20.16 1.39
CA HIS A 106 22.64 -21.53 0.98
C HIS A 106 22.61 -21.71 -0.54
N VAL A 107 22.60 -20.63 -1.34
CA VAL A 107 22.61 -20.72 -2.80
C VAL A 107 24.00 -21.13 -3.29
N VAL A 108 24.10 -22.32 -3.88
CA VAL A 108 25.36 -22.91 -4.37
C VAL A 108 25.70 -22.52 -5.81
N ASN A 109 24.75 -21.96 -6.56
CA ASN A 109 24.97 -21.42 -7.89
C ASN A 109 23.95 -20.31 -8.20
N THR A 110 24.45 -19.17 -8.69
CA THR A 110 23.67 -18.02 -9.14
C THR A 110 23.96 -17.76 -10.61
N ARG A 111 22.95 -17.91 -11.47
CA ARG A 111 23.02 -17.54 -12.90
C ARG A 111 22.14 -16.33 -13.17
N ILE A 112 22.69 -15.36 -13.90
CA ILE A 112 21.97 -14.21 -14.44
C ILE A 112 22.08 -14.28 -15.97
N ASP A 113 21.00 -14.68 -16.63
CA ASP A 113 20.92 -14.76 -18.09
C ASP A 113 20.41 -13.43 -18.66
N ARG A 114 21.34 -12.60 -19.13
CA ARG A 114 21.02 -11.27 -19.69
C ARG A 114 20.30 -11.32 -21.04
N VAL A 115 20.23 -12.48 -21.71
CA VAL A 115 19.49 -12.64 -22.99
C VAL A 115 18.03 -13.00 -22.73
N ARG A 116 17.76 -13.79 -21.69
CA ARG A 116 16.40 -14.14 -21.26
C ARG A 116 15.78 -13.18 -20.26
N GLN A 117 16.60 -12.28 -19.69
CA GLN A 117 16.30 -11.46 -18.52
C GLN A 117 15.84 -12.30 -17.32
N GLU A 118 16.60 -13.36 -17.04
CA GLU A 118 16.25 -14.45 -16.11
C GLU A 118 17.34 -14.65 -15.05
N VAL A 119 16.93 -14.72 -13.78
CA VAL A 119 17.77 -15.15 -12.66
C VAL A 119 17.40 -16.58 -12.29
N SER A 120 18.41 -17.43 -12.07
CA SER A 120 18.26 -18.80 -11.60
C SER A 120 19.20 -19.06 -10.42
N LEU A 121 18.63 -19.45 -9.28
CA LEU A 121 19.34 -19.76 -8.04
C LEU A 121 19.18 -21.24 -7.72
N VAL A 122 20.27 -21.94 -7.39
CA VAL A 122 20.28 -23.38 -7.09
C VAL A 122 20.65 -23.62 -5.63
N LEU A 123 19.88 -24.47 -4.95
CA LEU A 123 20.12 -24.92 -3.58
C LEU A 123 20.87 -26.27 -3.52
N PRO A 124 21.45 -26.67 -2.37
CA PRO A 124 22.24 -27.91 -2.25
C PRO A 124 21.40 -29.18 -2.49
N SER A 125 20.08 -29.08 -2.34
CA SER A 125 19.09 -30.11 -2.64
C SER A 125 18.87 -30.33 -4.15
N GLY A 126 19.47 -29.51 -5.01
CA GLY A 126 19.19 -29.47 -6.46
C GLY A 126 17.92 -28.70 -6.82
N VAL A 127 17.18 -28.16 -5.84
CA VAL A 127 16.04 -27.27 -6.09
C VAL A 127 16.51 -25.98 -6.74
N VAL A 128 15.83 -25.58 -7.81
CA VAL A 128 16.07 -24.31 -8.51
C VAL A 128 14.89 -23.36 -8.25
N ARG A 129 15.17 -22.11 -7.93
CA ARG A 129 14.19 -21.01 -7.96
C ARG A 129 14.59 -20.03 -9.06
N THR A 130 13.59 -19.57 -9.82
CA THR A 130 13.80 -18.70 -10.97
C THR A 130 12.88 -17.50 -10.91
N ALA A 131 13.36 -16.37 -11.41
CA ALA A 131 12.54 -15.20 -11.69
C ALA A 131 12.98 -14.57 -13.02
N ARG A 132 12.04 -14.02 -13.77
CA ARG A 132 12.29 -13.53 -15.13
C ARG A 132 11.48 -12.28 -15.42
N ARG A 133 12.07 -11.33 -16.14
CA ARG A 133 11.37 -10.12 -16.61
C ARG A 133 10.40 -10.46 -17.74
N TYR A 134 9.18 -9.96 -17.60
CA TYR A 134 8.13 -9.95 -18.62
C TYR A 134 7.71 -8.49 -18.86
N ASP A 135 8.33 -7.85 -19.86
CA ASP A 135 7.99 -6.53 -20.40
C ASP A 135 7.68 -5.46 -19.33
N ASN A 136 6.41 -5.01 -19.21
CA ASN A 136 5.94 -4.05 -18.20
C ASN A 136 5.42 -4.71 -16.91
N GLN A 137 5.22 -6.03 -16.88
CA GLN A 137 4.83 -6.78 -15.66
C GLN A 137 6.03 -7.10 -14.75
N GLY A 138 7.23 -6.65 -15.12
CA GLY A 138 8.45 -6.71 -14.30
C GLY A 138 8.96 -8.14 -14.09
N CYS A 139 9.69 -8.39 -13.02
CA CYS A 139 10.28 -9.70 -12.73
C CYS A 139 9.32 -10.62 -11.96
N VAL A 140 8.71 -11.57 -12.65
CA VAL A 140 7.84 -12.60 -12.06
C VAL A 140 8.70 -13.72 -11.48
N ALA A 141 8.41 -14.16 -10.25
CA ALA A 141 9.01 -15.37 -9.66
C ALA A 141 8.11 -16.58 -9.92
N HIS A 142 8.66 -17.62 -10.56
CA HIS A 142 7.85 -18.76 -11.01
C HIS A 142 7.46 -19.70 -9.87
N SER A 143 6.39 -20.48 -10.10
CA SER A 143 5.95 -21.59 -9.25
C SER A 143 7.08 -22.61 -9.04
N LEU A 144 7.02 -23.44 -7.99
CA LEU A 144 8.09 -24.40 -7.70
C LEU A 144 8.12 -25.54 -8.75
N GLY A 145 9.18 -25.58 -9.54
CA GLY A 145 9.37 -26.56 -10.62
C GLY A 145 8.94 -26.06 -12.01
N GLU A 146 8.27 -24.91 -12.08
CA GLU A 146 7.71 -24.38 -13.33
C GLU A 146 8.57 -23.26 -13.96
N SER A 147 8.25 -22.94 -15.21
CA SER A 147 8.81 -21.81 -15.96
C SER A 147 7.78 -21.10 -16.86
N SER A 148 6.49 -21.41 -16.66
CA SER A 148 5.36 -20.75 -17.31
C SER A 148 4.78 -19.61 -16.46
N ILE A 149 3.92 -18.83 -17.11
CA ILE A 149 3.02 -17.86 -16.50
C ILE A 149 1.62 -18.08 -17.12
N GLU A 150 0.58 -17.82 -16.33
CA GLU A 150 -0.83 -18.01 -16.67
C GLU A 150 -1.47 -16.72 -17.22
N PHE A 151 -0.65 -15.80 -17.73
CA PHE A 151 -1.07 -14.55 -18.38
C PHE A 151 -0.25 -14.28 -19.66
N THR A 152 -0.77 -13.44 -20.54
CA THR A 152 -0.04 -12.92 -21.70
C THR A 152 0.63 -11.61 -21.33
N PRO A 153 1.97 -11.48 -21.38
CA PRO A 153 2.65 -10.20 -21.17
C PRO A 153 2.15 -9.12 -22.13
N SER A 154 2.08 -7.88 -21.64
CA SER A 154 1.64 -6.72 -22.42
C SER A 154 2.64 -5.57 -22.27
N ILE A 155 2.89 -4.88 -23.39
CA ILE A 155 3.69 -3.64 -23.40
C ILE A 155 2.73 -2.48 -23.16
N VAL A 156 3.03 -1.67 -22.14
CA VAL A 156 2.20 -0.56 -21.68
C VAL A 156 3.01 0.73 -21.80
N GLU A 157 2.94 1.35 -22.98
CA GLU A 157 3.61 2.63 -23.27
C GLU A 157 2.85 3.81 -22.63
N ALA A 158 3.56 4.79 -22.08
CA ALA A 158 2.96 6.01 -21.53
C ALA A 158 2.43 6.95 -22.63
N ASP A 159 1.20 7.46 -22.48
CA ASP A 159 0.62 8.45 -23.41
C ASP A 159 0.99 9.88 -22.98
N LEU A 160 2.28 10.19 -23.09
CA LEU A 160 2.86 11.41 -22.56
C LEU A 160 3.86 12.08 -23.53
N PRO A 161 3.88 13.42 -23.60
CA PRO A 161 4.90 14.15 -24.36
C PRO A 161 6.31 13.92 -23.78
N PRO A 162 7.39 14.19 -24.55
CA PRO A 162 8.76 14.01 -24.07
C PRO A 162 9.03 14.76 -22.77
N ALA A 163 9.60 14.06 -21.78
CA ALA A 163 9.70 14.55 -20.41
C ALA A 163 10.62 15.78 -20.30
N HIS A 164 11.77 15.73 -20.99
CA HIS A 164 12.77 16.82 -21.10
C HIS A 164 12.25 18.12 -21.75
N SER A 165 11.08 18.11 -22.40
CA SER A 165 10.48 19.29 -23.03
C SER A 165 9.11 19.63 -22.44
N THR A 166 8.75 19.04 -21.31
CA THR A 166 7.44 19.20 -20.65
C THR A 166 7.66 19.80 -19.26
N PRO A 167 6.93 20.87 -18.87
CA PRO A 167 7.01 21.45 -17.53
C PRO A 167 6.70 20.45 -16.41
N TRP A 168 7.42 20.58 -15.30
CA TRP A 168 7.04 19.98 -14.01
C TRP A 168 5.62 20.46 -13.63
N PRO A 169 4.76 19.58 -13.06
CA PRO A 169 5.02 18.21 -12.67
C PRO A 169 4.81 17.15 -13.75
N ARG A 170 4.40 17.51 -14.98
CA ARG A 170 4.17 16.53 -16.06
C ARG A 170 5.44 16.11 -16.82
N GLY A 171 6.57 16.78 -16.60
CA GLY A 171 7.89 16.44 -17.11
C GLY A 171 9.00 17.04 -16.25
N ASP A 172 10.16 17.28 -16.86
CA ASP A 172 11.41 17.60 -16.14
C ASP A 172 11.85 19.06 -16.26
N VAL A 173 11.18 19.87 -17.08
CA VAL A 173 11.49 21.29 -17.19
C VAL A 173 11.01 21.97 -15.91
N LEU A 174 11.96 22.28 -15.02
CA LEU A 174 11.69 22.94 -13.75
C LEU A 174 11.37 24.42 -13.98
N ASP A 175 10.70 25.00 -12.99
CA ASP A 175 10.31 26.40 -12.96
C ASP A 175 11.40 27.24 -12.27
N GLU A 176 11.95 28.23 -12.98
CA GLU A 176 13.05 29.10 -12.52
C GLU A 176 12.55 30.31 -11.68
N ASP A 177 11.25 30.48 -11.45
CA ASP A 177 10.71 31.61 -10.68
C ASP A 177 11.27 31.68 -9.24
N ALA A 178 11.52 32.89 -8.74
CA ALA A 178 12.06 33.10 -7.41
C ALA A 178 11.15 32.51 -6.30
N TRP A 179 11.76 31.92 -5.28
CA TRP A 179 11.02 31.41 -4.12
C TRP A 179 10.39 32.53 -3.28
N PRO A 180 9.27 32.27 -2.57
CA PRO A 180 8.63 33.27 -1.72
C PRO A 180 9.55 33.84 -0.64
N SER A 181 9.31 35.10 -0.27
CA SER A 181 10.04 35.77 0.80
C SER A 181 9.92 35.02 2.13
N GLY A 182 11.06 34.64 2.70
CA GLY A 182 11.14 33.85 3.94
C GLY A 182 11.59 32.40 3.74
N VAL A 183 11.73 31.93 2.51
CA VAL A 183 12.42 30.66 2.21
C VAL A 183 13.93 30.86 2.29
N ASP A 184 14.62 30.10 3.15
CA ASP A 184 16.09 30.04 3.19
C ASP A 184 16.59 28.89 2.30
N ILE A 185 17.08 29.25 1.11
CA ILE A 185 17.59 28.27 0.13
C ILE A 185 18.96 27.71 0.53
N GLU A 186 19.79 28.43 1.29
CA GLU A 186 21.08 27.91 1.76
C GLU A 186 20.86 26.84 2.85
N LEU A 187 19.92 27.07 3.77
CA LEU A 187 19.52 26.09 4.77
C LEU A 187 18.78 24.90 4.14
N ALA A 188 17.90 25.13 3.16
CA ALA A 188 17.22 24.05 2.43
C ALA A 188 18.19 23.14 1.65
N GLN A 189 19.22 23.68 1.00
CA GLN A 189 20.23 22.84 0.33
C GLN A 189 21.10 22.08 1.33
N ARG A 190 21.47 22.70 2.48
CA ARG A 190 22.14 21.97 3.57
C ARG A 190 21.27 20.83 4.12
N ALA A 191 19.97 21.03 4.27
CA ALA A 191 19.04 20.00 4.72
C ALA A 191 18.93 18.83 3.72
N LEU A 192 18.96 19.11 2.41
CA LEU A 192 19.03 18.10 1.36
C LEU A 192 20.35 17.30 1.41
N ASP A 193 21.47 17.95 1.70
CA ASP A 193 22.77 17.26 1.86
C ASP A 193 22.79 16.37 3.11
N THR A 194 22.30 16.89 4.26
CA THR A 194 22.10 16.11 5.49
C THR A 194 21.19 14.90 5.25
N GLY A 195 20.04 15.09 4.61
CA GLY A 195 19.03 14.06 4.40
C GLY A 195 19.34 13.00 3.35
N PHE A 196 20.29 13.28 2.45
CA PHE A 196 20.83 12.26 1.57
C PHE A 196 21.69 11.27 2.36
N GLY A 197 22.40 11.80 3.37
CA GLY A 197 23.13 11.05 4.37
C GLY A 197 24.55 10.64 3.96
N PRO A 198 25.30 9.99 4.87
CA PRO A 198 26.60 9.41 4.57
C PRO A 198 26.48 8.19 3.63
N PRO A 199 27.57 7.68 3.03
CA PRO A 199 27.54 6.50 2.17
C PRO A 199 26.87 5.25 2.79
N GLU A 200 26.94 5.13 4.12
CA GLU A 200 26.31 4.10 4.93
C GLU A 200 24.76 4.17 4.86
N ALA A 201 24.18 5.35 4.68
CA ALA A 201 22.74 5.54 4.46
C ALA A 201 22.26 4.98 3.12
N ARG A 202 23.15 4.74 2.14
CA ARG A 202 22.83 4.11 0.84
C ARG A 202 21.59 4.67 0.14
N THR A 203 21.34 5.97 0.29
CA THR A 203 20.24 6.66 -0.38
C THR A 203 20.51 6.66 -1.88
N LEU A 204 19.56 6.13 -2.65
CA LEU A 204 19.61 6.10 -4.10
C LEU A 204 19.05 7.39 -4.69
N GLY A 205 17.94 7.88 -4.14
CA GLY A 205 17.32 9.14 -4.58
C GLY A 205 16.51 9.82 -3.47
N LEU A 206 16.85 11.06 -3.19
CA LEU A 206 16.13 12.00 -2.32
C LEU A 206 15.50 13.11 -3.17
N VAL A 207 14.22 13.39 -2.99
CA VAL A 207 13.51 14.50 -3.67
C VAL A 207 12.66 15.25 -2.66
N VAL A 208 12.72 16.58 -2.68
CA VAL A 208 11.86 17.45 -1.86
C VAL A 208 11.07 18.39 -2.76
N THR A 209 9.76 18.51 -2.50
CA THR A 209 8.90 19.52 -3.13
C THR A 209 8.25 20.40 -2.08
N TYR A 210 8.27 21.71 -2.29
CA TYR A 210 7.59 22.71 -1.47
C TYR A 210 6.65 23.53 -2.37
N GLN A 211 5.39 23.70 -1.95
CA GLN A 211 4.35 24.37 -2.75
C GLN A 211 4.21 23.80 -4.18
N GLY A 212 4.26 22.47 -4.31
CA GLY A 212 4.16 21.78 -5.60
C GLY A 212 5.41 21.84 -6.51
N ARG A 213 6.40 22.68 -6.20
CA ARG A 213 7.64 22.86 -6.97
C ARG A 213 8.79 22.02 -6.37
N ILE A 214 9.70 21.49 -7.19
CA ILE A 214 10.92 20.82 -6.66
C ILE A 214 11.81 21.87 -5.98
N LEU A 215 12.05 21.69 -4.68
CA LEU A 215 12.98 22.50 -3.88
C LEU A 215 14.43 22.03 -4.05
N GLY A 216 14.60 20.73 -4.26
CA GLY A 216 15.84 20.12 -4.68
C GLY A 216 15.81 18.60 -4.58
N GLU A 217 16.88 17.98 -5.10
CA GLU A 217 17.01 16.55 -5.23
C GLU A 217 18.49 16.13 -5.13
N ARG A 218 18.74 14.86 -4.78
CA ARG A 218 20.06 14.24 -4.66
C ARG A 218 19.96 12.77 -5.10
N TYR A 219 20.97 12.27 -5.81
CA TYR A 219 21.01 10.90 -6.33
C TYR A 219 22.40 10.29 -6.12
N SER A 220 22.47 8.97 -5.95
CA SER A 220 23.71 8.21 -6.03
C SER A 220 24.16 8.04 -7.48
N ASP A 221 25.47 7.93 -7.74
CA ASP A 221 26.07 7.69 -9.07
C ASP A 221 25.51 6.44 -9.83
N GLU A 222 24.76 5.58 -9.14
CA GLU A 222 24.14 4.37 -9.69
C GLU A 222 22.79 4.61 -10.39
N VAL A 223 22.14 5.76 -10.21
CA VAL A 223 20.75 6.01 -10.64
C VAL A 223 20.52 7.46 -11.11
N ASP A 224 19.42 7.70 -11.82
CA ASP A 224 19.01 9.03 -12.31
C ASP A 224 17.56 9.41 -11.93
N ILE A 225 17.12 10.58 -12.41
CA ILE A 225 15.78 11.17 -12.22
C ILE A 225 14.61 10.32 -12.79
N HIS A 226 14.88 9.27 -13.56
CA HIS A 226 13.89 8.40 -14.22
C HIS A 226 13.95 6.94 -13.76
N THR A 227 15.04 6.56 -13.09
CA THR A 227 15.36 5.19 -12.71
C THR A 227 14.27 4.62 -11.77
N PRO A 228 13.63 3.49 -12.11
CA PRO A 228 12.54 2.94 -11.31
C PRO A 228 13.07 2.15 -10.10
N LEU A 229 12.87 2.70 -8.90
CA LEU A 229 13.44 2.19 -7.65
C LEU A 229 12.46 1.32 -6.84
N GLU A 230 13.01 0.33 -6.13
CA GLU A 230 12.29 -0.62 -5.25
C GLU A 230 11.62 0.11 -4.07
N SER A 231 10.28 0.25 -4.10
CA SER A 231 9.54 1.07 -3.13
C SER A 231 9.04 0.32 -1.88
N TRP A 232 9.05 -1.00 -1.90
CA TRP A 232 8.40 -1.85 -0.89
C TRP A 232 6.95 -1.39 -0.60
N SER A 233 6.53 -1.43 0.66
CA SER A 233 5.18 -1.14 1.13
C SER A 233 4.61 0.24 0.77
N MET A 234 5.36 1.19 0.19
CA MET A 234 4.79 2.40 -0.42
C MET A 234 3.80 2.04 -1.55
N THR A 235 4.00 0.89 -2.20
CA THR A 235 3.05 0.27 -3.15
C THR A 235 1.64 0.10 -2.57
N LYS A 236 1.50 -0.10 -1.25
CA LYS A 236 0.18 -0.20 -0.61
C LYS A 236 -0.59 1.11 -0.78
N SER A 237 0.05 2.24 -0.52
CA SER A 237 -0.55 3.57 -0.64
C SER A 237 -0.88 3.93 -2.10
N LEU A 238 -0.05 3.48 -3.05
CA LEU A 238 -0.38 3.51 -4.49
C LEU A 238 -1.60 2.64 -4.82
N THR A 239 -1.71 1.44 -4.25
CA THR A 239 -2.87 0.55 -4.42
C THR A 239 -4.15 1.17 -3.83
N GLY A 240 -4.04 1.83 -2.68
CA GLY A 240 -5.09 2.69 -2.12
C GLY A 240 -5.48 3.80 -3.10
N THR A 241 -4.50 4.50 -3.68
CA THR A 241 -4.75 5.55 -4.69
C THR A 241 -5.51 5.01 -5.91
N LEU A 242 -5.12 3.85 -6.44
CA LEU A 242 -5.80 3.22 -7.59
C LEU A 242 -7.24 2.81 -7.26
N MET A 243 -7.51 2.36 -6.04
CA MET A 243 -8.88 2.15 -5.54
C MET A 243 -9.63 3.49 -5.38
N GLY A 244 -8.98 4.54 -4.89
CA GLY A 244 -9.53 5.90 -4.84
C GLY A 244 -9.95 6.42 -6.21
N VAL A 245 -9.18 6.13 -7.27
CA VAL A 245 -9.54 6.46 -8.66
C VAL A 245 -10.79 5.70 -9.12
N LEU A 246 -10.94 4.41 -8.79
CA LEU A 246 -12.17 3.65 -9.10
C LEU A 246 -13.40 4.17 -8.33
N ILE A 247 -13.22 4.61 -7.08
CA ILE A 247 -14.29 5.24 -6.29
C ILE A 247 -14.67 6.61 -6.91
N GLN A 248 -13.69 7.41 -7.36
CA GLN A 248 -13.93 8.66 -8.08
C GLN A 248 -14.61 8.44 -9.45
N GLN A 249 -14.36 7.30 -10.10
CA GLN A 249 -15.03 6.89 -11.34
C GLN A 249 -16.46 6.34 -11.09
N GLY A 250 -16.82 6.06 -9.84
CA GLY A 250 -18.16 5.59 -9.45
C GLY A 250 -18.35 4.06 -9.48
N GLU A 251 -17.28 3.28 -9.65
CA GLU A 251 -17.33 1.81 -9.68
C GLU A 251 -17.60 1.21 -8.30
N TYR A 252 -17.07 1.88 -7.26
CA TYR A 252 -17.15 1.44 -5.86
C TYR A 252 -17.49 2.62 -4.95
N GLU A 253 -18.13 2.32 -3.83
CA GLU A 253 -18.28 3.24 -2.69
C GLU A 253 -17.30 2.85 -1.59
N LEU A 254 -16.68 3.82 -0.91
CA LEU A 254 -15.69 3.53 0.14
C LEU A 254 -16.21 2.62 1.27
N TRP A 255 -17.51 2.66 1.55
CA TRP A 255 -18.14 1.95 2.67
C TRP A 255 -19.09 0.81 2.25
N GLN A 256 -19.10 0.39 0.99
CA GLN A 256 -19.80 -0.84 0.61
C GLN A 256 -19.02 -2.08 1.07
N ASN A 257 -19.73 -3.17 1.33
CA ASN A 257 -19.17 -4.50 1.54
C ASN A 257 -18.39 -4.91 0.27
N ALA A 258 -17.17 -5.42 0.43
CA ALA A 258 -16.25 -5.67 -0.67
C ALA A 258 -16.67 -6.93 -1.46
N PRO A 259 -16.97 -6.84 -2.77
CA PRO A 259 -17.51 -7.94 -3.57
C PRO A 259 -16.42 -8.95 -4.02
N ILE A 260 -15.73 -9.56 -3.05
CA ILE A 260 -14.77 -10.65 -3.28
C ILE A 260 -15.54 -11.95 -3.54
N PRO A 261 -15.39 -12.61 -4.71
CA PRO A 261 -16.20 -13.79 -5.07
C PRO A 261 -16.13 -14.94 -4.06
N GLU A 262 -14.95 -15.21 -3.49
CA GLU A 262 -14.68 -16.24 -2.48
C GLU A 262 -15.54 -16.11 -1.23
N TRP A 263 -16.01 -14.91 -0.91
CA TRP A 263 -16.78 -14.64 0.31
C TRP A 263 -18.27 -14.89 0.11
N HIS A 264 -18.71 -15.07 -1.14
CA HIS A 264 -20.09 -15.42 -1.49
C HIS A 264 -20.26 -16.89 -1.90
N GLU A 265 -19.22 -17.73 -1.73
CA GLU A 265 -19.28 -19.19 -1.92
C GLU A 265 -20.17 -19.88 -0.84
N ASP A 266 -20.24 -19.32 0.38
CA ASP A 266 -21.18 -19.69 1.44
C ASP A 266 -21.97 -18.44 1.90
N PRO A 267 -23.31 -18.41 1.86
CA PRO A 267 -24.09 -17.25 2.31
C PRO A 267 -23.94 -16.92 3.80
N ASN A 268 -23.33 -17.80 4.62
CA ASN A 268 -23.06 -17.58 6.04
C ASN A 268 -21.63 -17.08 6.32
N ASP A 269 -20.80 -16.85 5.30
CA ASP A 269 -19.42 -16.42 5.49
C ASP A 269 -19.36 -15.01 6.11
N PRO A 270 -18.73 -14.83 7.29
CA PRO A 270 -18.64 -13.53 7.96
C PRO A 270 -17.77 -12.51 7.20
N ARG A 271 -16.96 -12.95 6.23
CA ARG A 271 -16.12 -12.06 5.41
C ARG A 271 -16.96 -11.16 4.48
N GLN A 272 -18.21 -11.53 4.21
CA GLN A 272 -19.16 -10.70 3.46
C GLN A 272 -19.46 -9.34 4.11
N GLU A 273 -19.17 -9.16 5.41
CA GLU A 273 -19.35 -7.88 6.12
C GLU A 273 -18.09 -6.97 6.08
N ILE A 274 -16.99 -7.43 5.48
CA ILE A 274 -15.78 -6.62 5.31
C ILE A 274 -16.02 -5.56 4.23
N ARG A 275 -15.85 -4.28 4.56
CA ARG A 275 -16.03 -3.17 3.61
C ARG A 275 -14.70 -2.72 3.01
N ILE A 276 -14.75 -2.14 1.81
CA ILE A 276 -13.55 -1.70 1.07
C ILE A 276 -12.67 -0.74 1.92
N GLY A 277 -13.31 0.19 2.64
CA GLY A 277 -12.65 1.13 3.54
C GLY A 277 -12.11 0.55 4.85
N ASP A 278 -12.50 -0.67 5.23
CA ASP A 278 -11.93 -1.41 6.38
C ASP A 278 -10.65 -2.17 5.95
N ILE A 279 -10.66 -2.76 4.76
CA ILE A 279 -9.48 -3.36 4.12
C ILE A 279 -8.37 -2.29 3.99
N MET A 280 -8.70 -1.14 3.39
CA MET A 280 -7.75 -0.02 3.22
C MET A 280 -7.33 0.68 4.53
N ARG A 281 -7.87 0.26 5.69
CA ARG A 281 -7.48 0.68 7.05
C ARG A 281 -6.65 -0.36 7.81
N MET A 282 -6.23 -1.45 7.16
CA MET A 282 -5.56 -2.58 7.83
C MET A 282 -6.40 -3.13 9.01
N SER A 283 -7.70 -3.22 8.80
CA SER A 283 -8.67 -3.71 9.80
C SER A 283 -9.73 -4.65 9.19
N SER A 284 -9.38 -5.37 8.10
CA SER A 284 -10.24 -6.39 7.49
C SER A 284 -10.61 -7.54 8.45
N GLY A 285 -9.73 -7.86 9.40
CA GLY A 285 -9.87 -9.02 10.27
C GLY A 285 -9.44 -10.35 9.63
N ILE A 286 -8.83 -10.36 8.44
CA ILE A 286 -8.40 -11.58 7.73
C ILE A 286 -7.20 -12.26 8.42
N MET A 287 -7.26 -13.59 8.58
CA MET A 287 -6.31 -14.41 9.35
C MET A 287 -5.01 -14.74 8.60
N ILE A 288 -3.90 -14.10 8.99
CA ILE A 288 -2.55 -14.50 8.61
C ILE A 288 -1.55 -14.33 9.76
N ASN A 289 -0.45 -15.07 9.69
CA ASN A 289 0.73 -14.83 10.49
C ASN A 289 1.56 -13.69 9.86
N ALA A 290 1.86 -12.64 10.62
CA ALA A 290 2.58 -11.45 10.15
C ALA A 290 3.60 -10.93 11.18
N PRO A 291 4.85 -10.61 10.79
CA PRO A 291 5.90 -10.17 11.71
C PRO A 291 5.63 -8.90 12.53
N SER A 292 4.65 -8.09 12.11
CA SER A 292 4.24 -6.86 12.79
C SER A 292 3.13 -7.08 13.83
N ASP A 293 2.61 -8.30 13.95
CA ASP A 293 1.53 -8.62 14.89
C ASP A 293 2.12 -8.94 16.28
N PRO A 294 1.55 -8.46 17.40
CA PRO A 294 2.12 -8.72 18.73
C PRO A 294 1.97 -10.19 19.19
N ASP A 295 1.22 -11.00 18.45
CA ASP A 295 1.06 -12.44 18.59
C ASP A 295 1.78 -13.26 17.48
N TYR A 296 2.73 -12.65 16.75
CA TYR A 296 3.54 -13.29 15.69
C TYR A 296 4.18 -14.64 16.09
N ASP A 297 3.94 -15.67 15.27
CA ASP A 297 4.58 -16.99 15.37
C ASP A 297 5.78 -17.08 14.43
N ASN A 298 6.98 -17.30 14.99
CA ASN A 298 8.21 -17.49 14.21
C ASN A 298 8.54 -18.97 13.92
N SER A 299 7.70 -19.92 14.32
CA SER A 299 7.88 -21.35 14.01
C SER A 299 7.38 -21.75 12.62
N THR A 300 6.49 -20.96 12.03
CA THR A 300 5.98 -21.12 10.66
C THR A 300 6.50 -20.03 9.72
N TYR A 301 6.51 -20.29 8.41
CA TYR A 301 6.75 -19.23 7.42
C TYR A 301 5.55 -18.27 7.43
N ALA A 302 5.77 -16.96 7.51
CA ALA A 302 4.66 -16.00 7.59
C ALA A 302 3.96 -15.83 6.24
N ASP A 303 2.61 -15.85 6.21
CA ASP A 303 1.84 -15.57 4.98
C ASP A 303 2.16 -14.16 4.45
N HIS A 304 2.47 -13.23 5.38
CA HIS A 304 2.94 -11.88 5.08
C HIS A 304 4.14 -11.85 4.11
N PHE A 305 5.03 -12.85 4.16
CA PHE A 305 6.13 -13.02 3.19
C PHE A 305 5.72 -13.88 2.00
N TYR A 306 4.93 -14.94 2.21
CA TYR A 306 4.45 -15.85 1.16
C TYR A 306 3.71 -15.14 0.02
N LEU A 307 3.00 -14.06 0.34
CA LEU A 307 2.34 -13.19 -0.63
C LEU A 307 3.29 -12.55 -1.66
N TYR A 308 4.61 -12.54 -1.41
CA TYR A 308 5.64 -12.16 -2.39
C TYR A 308 6.38 -13.37 -3.03
N THR A 309 6.50 -14.49 -2.30
CA THR A 309 7.50 -15.54 -2.57
C THR A 309 6.93 -16.88 -3.01
N GLY A 310 5.66 -17.17 -2.72
CA GLY A 310 5.04 -18.48 -2.96
C GLY A 310 4.91 -18.88 -4.43
N GLY A 311 4.92 -17.90 -5.36
CA GLY A 311 4.78 -18.16 -6.80
C GLY A 311 3.40 -18.72 -7.21
N VAL A 312 2.35 -18.40 -6.44
CA VAL A 312 0.96 -18.84 -6.66
C VAL A 312 0.05 -17.63 -6.96
N ASN A 313 -1.22 -17.89 -7.32
CA ASN A 313 -2.24 -16.86 -7.45
C ASN A 313 -2.48 -16.19 -6.09
N GLN A 314 -1.93 -14.99 -5.90
CA GLN A 314 -1.96 -14.32 -4.60
C GLN A 314 -3.36 -13.79 -4.25
N TYR A 315 -4.20 -13.52 -5.25
CA TYR A 315 -5.59 -13.09 -5.04
C TYR A 315 -6.44 -14.23 -4.49
N LYS A 316 -6.42 -15.42 -5.11
CA LYS A 316 -7.11 -16.59 -4.54
C LYS A 316 -6.53 -16.99 -3.18
N TYR A 317 -5.21 -16.85 -2.98
CA TYR A 317 -4.59 -17.15 -1.68
C TYR A 317 -5.05 -16.19 -0.57
N ALA A 318 -5.06 -14.88 -0.81
CA ALA A 318 -5.57 -13.89 0.16
C ALA A 318 -7.09 -14.01 0.36
N ALA A 319 -7.85 -14.19 -0.71
CA ALA A 319 -9.31 -14.30 -0.67
C ALA A 319 -9.83 -15.60 -0.03
N THR A 320 -9.01 -16.66 0.06
CA THR A 320 -9.36 -17.90 0.78
C THR A 320 -8.85 -17.96 2.23
N ARG A 321 -8.15 -16.93 2.73
CA ARG A 321 -7.82 -16.82 4.16
C ARG A 321 -9.11 -16.65 5.00
N PRO A 322 -9.28 -17.37 6.13
CA PRO A 322 -10.47 -17.23 6.96
C PRO A 322 -10.48 -15.90 7.73
N ALA A 323 -11.62 -15.51 8.29
CA ALA A 323 -11.70 -14.39 9.22
C ALA A 323 -11.13 -14.78 10.60
N GLU A 324 -10.32 -13.90 11.19
CA GLU A 324 -9.79 -13.99 12.56
C GLU A 324 -10.59 -13.12 13.53
N TYR A 325 -11.03 -11.95 13.08
CA TYR A 325 -11.78 -10.97 13.88
C TYR A 325 -12.95 -10.40 13.05
N PRO A 326 -14.02 -9.87 13.67
CA PRO A 326 -15.02 -9.08 12.95
C PRO A 326 -14.42 -7.82 12.32
N PRO A 327 -14.95 -7.32 11.19
CA PRO A 327 -14.38 -6.19 10.47
C PRO A 327 -14.27 -4.92 11.33
N ASN A 328 -13.21 -4.14 11.13
CA ASN A 328 -12.93 -2.89 11.82
C ASN A 328 -12.85 -2.97 13.36
N THR A 329 -12.59 -4.16 13.94
CA THR A 329 -12.41 -4.33 15.39
C THR A 329 -10.96 -4.23 15.85
N ILE A 330 -10.01 -4.84 15.14
CA ILE A 330 -8.57 -4.91 15.44
C ILE A 330 -7.76 -4.29 14.29
N GLY A 331 -6.65 -3.59 14.59
CA GLY A 331 -5.71 -3.09 13.58
C GLY A 331 -4.49 -4.01 13.45
N ARG A 332 -4.24 -4.61 12.28
CA ARG A 332 -3.07 -5.49 12.04
C ARG A 332 -2.44 -5.21 10.68
N TYR A 333 -1.13 -5.00 10.63
CA TYR A 333 -0.42 -4.63 9.40
C TYR A 333 -0.14 -5.85 8.52
N ARG A 334 -1.12 -6.22 7.70
CA ARG A 334 -1.19 -7.51 7.00
C ARG A 334 -1.23 -7.32 5.48
N ASN A 335 -0.40 -8.08 4.76
CA ASN A 335 -0.31 -7.95 3.31
C ASN A 335 -1.53 -8.53 2.56
N THR A 336 -2.42 -9.27 3.23
CA THR A 336 -3.72 -9.69 2.66
C THR A 336 -4.54 -8.50 2.19
N ASP A 337 -4.57 -7.43 2.98
CA ASP A 337 -5.49 -6.33 2.76
C ASP A 337 -5.19 -5.56 1.45
N PRO A 338 -3.95 -5.09 1.17
CA PRO A 338 -3.63 -4.50 -0.13
C PRO A 338 -3.68 -5.51 -1.29
N VAL A 339 -3.49 -6.81 -1.05
CA VAL A 339 -3.69 -7.84 -2.09
C VAL A 339 -5.17 -7.98 -2.44
N LEU A 340 -6.07 -7.93 -1.45
CA LEU A 340 -7.53 -7.90 -1.65
C LEU A 340 -7.97 -6.59 -2.35
N THR A 341 -7.41 -5.43 -1.99
CA THR A 341 -7.66 -4.18 -2.74
C THR A 341 -7.18 -4.28 -4.19
N SER A 342 -6.02 -4.90 -4.43
CA SER A 342 -5.52 -5.14 -5.79
C SER A 342 -6.42 -6.09 -6.59
N TYR A 343 -7.04 -7.07 -5.92
CA TYR A 343 -8.03 -7.97 -6.51
C TYR A 343 -9.33 -7.25 -6.85
N LEU A 344 -9.86 -6.38 -5.96
CA LEU A 344 -11.01 -5.53 -6.27
C LEU A 344 -10.73 -4.61 -7.48
N ILE A 345 -9.53 -4.02 -7.58
CA ILE A 345 -9.13 -3.24 -8.76
C ILE A 345 -9.19 -4.11 -10.03
N ARG A 346 -8.70 -5.36 -9.97
CA ARG A 346 -8.78 -6.30 -11.10
C ARG A 346 -10.23 -6.61 -11.48
N LEU A 347 -11.07 -6.94 -10.52
CA LEU A 347 -12.48 -7.28 -10.73
C LEU A 347 -13.26 -6.13 -11.38
N ALA A 348 -13.07 -4.89 -10.91
CA ALA A 348 -13.69 -3.72 -11.53
C ALA A 348 -13.23 -3.56 -13.00
N VAL A 349 -11.92 -3.45 -13.24
CA VAL A 349 -11.36 -3.16 -14.56
C VAL A 349 -11.70 -4.23 -15.59
N GLU A 350 -11.57 -5.52 -15.24
CA GLU A 350 -11.94 -6.62 -16.13
C GLU A 350 -13.46 -6.66 -16.39
N SER A 351 -14.31 -6.25 -15.43
CA SER A 351 -15.77 -6.16 -15.63
C SER A 351 -16.19 -5.07 -16.62
N ARG A 352 -15.39 -4.00 -16.77
CA ARG A 352 -15.58 -2.95 -17.79
C ARG A 352 -15.07 -3.35 -19.17
N GLY A 353 -14.36 -4.48 -19.29
CA GLY A 353 -13.69 -4.90 -20.52
C GLY A 353 -12.39 -4.14 -20.82
N GLU A 354 -11.78 -3.52 -19.80
CA GLU A 354 -10.48 -2.85 -19.90
C GLU A 354 -9.32 -3.83 -19.66
N ASP A 355 -8.14 -3.51 -20.18
CA ASP A 355 -6.91 -4.24 -19.82
C ASP A 355 -6.41 -3.81 -18.44
N TYR A 356 -6.46 -4.76 -17.51
CA TYR A 356 -5.94 -4.64 -16.15
C TYR A 356 -4.49 -4.16 -16.08
N HIS A 357 -3.61 -4.59 -16.99
CA HIS A 357 -2.21 -4.17 -16.97
C HIS A 357 -2.01 -2.72 -17.42
N SER A 358 -2.82 -2.23 -18.35
CA SER A 358 -2.83 -0.83 -18.77
C SER A 358 -3.45 0.12 -17.74
N PHE A 359 -4.35 -0.35 -16.87
CA PHE A 359 -5.19 0.52 -16.03
C PHE A 359 -4.40 1.54 -15.18
N PRO A 360 -3.34 1.17 -14.43
CA PRO A 360 -2.56 2.14 -13.65
C PRO A 360 -1.91 3.22 -14.52
N GLN A 361 -1.46 2.85 -15.73
CA GLN A 361 -0.87 3.82 -16.66
C GLN A 361 -1.92 4.83 -17.12
N ARG A 362 -3.05 4.35 -17.66
CA ARG A 362 -4.08 5.20 -18.27
C ARG A 362 -4.85 6.06 -17.27
N ASN A 363 -5.13 5.52 -16.08
CA ASN A 363 -6.03 6.16 -15.12
C ASN A 363 -5.30 6.96 -14.04
N LEU A 364 -3.98 6.77 -13.85
CA LEU A 364 -3.20 7.51 -12.84
C LEU A 364 -1.86 8.03 -13.38
N PHE A 365 -1.00 7.19 -13.96
CA PHE A 365 0.36 7.62 -14.31
C PHE A 365 0.42 8.62 -15.47
N ASP A 366 -0.35 8.42 -16.54
CA ASP A 366 -0.49 9.38 -17.66
C ASP A 366 -1.07 10.72 -17.19
N LYS A 367 -1.95 10.70 -16.17
CA LYS A 367 -2.50 11.91 -15.54
C LYS A 367 -1.43 12.66 -14.74
N LEU A 368 -0.67 11.92 -13.92
CA LEU A 368 0.40 12.47 -13.08
C LEU A 368 1.65 12.88 -13.88
N GLY A 369 1.85 12.37 -15.11
CA GLY A 369 3.08 12.60 -15.87
C GLY A 369 4.21 11.63 -15.49
N ILE A 370 3.84 10.41 -15.11
CA ILE A 370 4.71 9.31 -14.69
C ILE A 370 4.87 8.35 -15.88
N ARG A 371 6.13 7.99 -16.22
CA ARG A 371 6.47 7.31 -17.50
C ARG A 371 7.13 5.94 -17.37
N THR A 372 7.92 5.72 -16.31
CA THR A 372 8.74 4.51 -16.13
C THR A 372 8.22 3.61 -14.99
N ALA A 373 7.04 3.93 -14.46
CA ALA A 373 6.43 3.16 -13.37
C ALA A 373 5.98 1.78 -13.85
N LEU A 374 6.21 0.76 -13.00
CA LEU A 374 5.57 -0.54 -13.13
C LEU A 374 5.18 -1.09 -11.75
N ILE A 375 4.27 -2.06 -11.74
CA ILE A 375 3.93 -2.87 -10.57
C ILE A 375 4.15 -4.32 -10.98
N GLU A 376 5.02 -5.04 -10.29
CA GLU A 376 5.35 -6.42 -10.68
C GLU A 376 4.20 -7.39 -10.36
N THR A 377 4.04 -8.44 -11.18
CA THR A 377 2.96 -9.42 -11.00
C THR A 377 3.41 -10.73 -10.33
N ASP A 378 2.43 -11.51 -9.88
CA ASP A 378 2.58 -12.96 -9.70
C ASP A 378 2.53 -13.70 -11.05
N THR A 379 2.55 -15.03 -10.99
CA THR A 379 2.45 -15.94 -12.14
C THR A 379 1.09 -15.91 -12.86
N TYR A 380 0.07 -15.24 -12.32
CA TYR A 380 -1.28 -15.11 -12.87
C TYR A 380 -1.59 -13.68 -13.37
N GLY A 381 -0.57 -12.82 -13.43
CA GLY A 381 -0.70 -11.43 -13.86
C GLY A 381 -1.38 -10.53 -12.82
N ASN A 382 -1.55 -11.00 -11.58
CA ASN A 382 -2.07 -10.18 -10.49
C ASN A 382 -0.98 -9.20 -10.02
N PHE A 383 -1.26 -7.90 -9.93
CA PHE A 383 -0.30 -6.95 -9.36
C PHE A 383 -0.02 -7.25 -7.87
N LEU A 384 1.26 -7.25 -7.50
CA LEU A 384 1.74 -7.42 -6.13
C LEU A 384 1.69 -6.09 -5.37
N GLY A 385 0.48 -5.52 -5.30
CA GLY A 385 0.17 -4.20 -4.72
C GLY A 385 0.53 -4.04 -3.24
N GLN A 386 0.85 -5.13 -2.54
CA GLN A 386 1.39 -5.05 -1.19
C GLN A 386 2.79 -4.46 -1.11
N GLY A 387 3.60 -4.47 -2.18
CA GLY A 387 4.97 -3.97 -2.06
C GLY A 387 5.92 -3.98 -3.26
N LEU A 388 5.46 -4.12 -4.51
CA LEU A 388 6.36 -4.24 -5.68
C LEU A 388 6.04 -3.27 -6.83
N ALA A 389 5.72 -2.02 -6.52
CA ALA A 389 5.87 -0.92 -7.47
C ALA A 389 7.33 -0.46 -7.54
N PHE A 390 7.77 -0.17 -8.76
CA PHE A 390 9.06 0.42 -9.07
C PHE A 390 8.82 1.75 -9.81
N MET A 391 9.27 2.86 -9.23
CA MET A 391 9.06 4.23 -9.76
C MET A 391 10.23 5.12 -9.33
N SER A 392 10.48 6.24 -10.04
CA SER A 392 11.51 7.20 -9.62
C SER A 392 11.10 7.97 -8.35
N SER A 393 12.08 8.52 -7.61
CA SER A 393 11.78 9.40 -6.46
C SER A 393 10.98 10.64 -6.88
N ARG A 394 11.14 11.14 -8.12
CA ARG A 394 10.29 12.21 -8.69
C ARG A 394 8.84 11.77 -8.87
N ASP A 395 8.60 10.55 -9.34
CA ASP A 395 7.25 10.03 -9.55
C ASP A 395 6.51 9.74 -8.23
N TRP A 396 7.23 9.27 -7.22
CA TRP A 396 6.71 9.19 -5.84
C TRP A 396 6.42 10.57 -5.24
N ALA A 397 7.19 11.61 -5.59
CA ALA A 397 6.91 12.98 -5.19
C ALA A 397 5.63 13.52 -5.86
N LYS A 398 5.38 13.22 -7.14
CA LYS A 398 4.11 13.55 -7.83
C LYS A 398 2.92 12.92 -7.10
N LEU A 399 3.03 11.66 -6.69
CA LEU A 399 2.00 10.97 -5.92
C LEU A 399 1.78 11.61 -4.53
N GLY A 400 2.83 12.04 -3.84
CA GLY A 400 2.70 12.81 -2.59
C GLY A 400 2.01 14.16 -2.78
N ASN A 401 2.31 14.86 -3.88
CA ASN A 401 1.69 16.14 -4.21
C ASN A 401 0.22 16.02 -4.59
N LEU A 402 -0.21 14.90 -5.19
CA LEU A 402 -1.63 14.60 -5.41
C LEU A 402 -2.42 14.64 -4.09
N TYR A 403 -1.86 14.11 -3.00
CA TYR A 403 -2.51 14.13 -1.68
C TYR A 403 -2.45 15.51 -1.00
N LEU A 404 -1.37 16.30 -1.18
CA LEU A 404 -1.33 17.71 -0.71
C LEU A 404 -2.41 18.59 -1.37
N GLN A 405 -2.76 18.27 -2.62
CA GLN A 405 -3.73 18.97 -3.46
C GLN A 405 -5.16 18.39 -3.36
N ASP A 406 -5.49 17.70 -2.26
CA ASP A 406 -6.81 17.06 -2.02
C ASP A 406 -7.25 16.11 -3.16
N GLY A 407 -6.31 15.38 -3.77
CA GLY A 407 -6.62 14.48 -4.89
C GLY A 407 -6.96 15.18 -6.20
N VAL A 408 -6.75 16.50 -6.30
CA VAL A 408 -6.87 17.29 -7.54
C VAL A 408 -5.50 17.44 -8.18
N TRP A 409 -5.42 17.32 -9.51
CA TRP A 409 -4.18 17.44 -10.26
C TRP A 409 -4.40 18.18 -11.58
N ASN A 410 -3.70 19.30 -11.77
CA ASN A 410 -3.89 20.20 -12.93
C ASN A 410 -5.37 20.60 -13.17
N GLY A 411 -6.20 20.63 -12.12
CA GLY A 411 -7.63 20.94 -12.18
C GLY A 411 -8.56 19.72 -12.41
N GLU A 412 -8.02 18.52 -12.61
CA GLU A 412 -8.79 17.28 -12.67
C GLU A 412 -8.84 16.61 -11.28
N ARG A 413 -10.04 16.32 -10.76
CA ARG A 413 -10.19 15.56 -9.51
C ARG A 413 -10.04 14.05 -9.78
N LEU A 414 -8.92 13.48 -9.33
CA LEU A 414 -8.57 12.07 -9.49
C LEU A 414 -8.97 11.20 -8.28
N LEU A 415 -9.05 11.78 -7.08
CA LEU A 415 -9.55 11.12 -5.87
C LEU A 415 -10.78 11.85 -5.31
N PRO A 416 -11.73 11.14 -4.69
CA PRO A 416 -13.01 11.73 -4.27
C PRO A 416 -12.84 12.67 -3.08
N GLU A 417 -13.82 13.55 -2.87
CA GLU A 417 -13.78 14.54 -1.78
C GLU A 417 -13.75 13.87 -0.41
N GLY A 418 -12.84 14.33 0.47
CA GLY A 418 -12.58 13.71 1.76
C GLY A 418 -11.78 12.39 1.71
N TYR A 419 -11.30 11.96 0.54
CA TYR A 419 -10.43 10.76 0.46
C TYR A 419 -9.05 10.99 1.06
N VAL A 420 -8.53 12.22 0.97
CA VAL A 420 -7.27 12.60 1.66
C VAL A 420 -7.48 12.66 3.17
N ASP A 421 -8.59 13.23 3.66
CA ASP A 421 -8.96 13.17 5.09
C ASP A 421 -9.09 11.73 5.58
N TYR A 422 -9.69 10.84 4.78
CA TYR A 422 -9.77 9.41 5.09
C TYR A 422 -8.38 8.75 5.19
N ALA A 423 -7.43 9.14 4.33
CA ALA A 423 -6.06 8.65 4.36
C ALA A 423 -5.26 9.18 5.56
N SER A 424 -5.40 10.47 5.89
CA SER A 424 -4.68 11.15 6.97
C SER A 424 -5.35 11.04 8.35
N THR A 425 -6.56 10.47 8.45
CA THR A 425 -7.24 10.22 9.73
C THR A 425 -6.98 8.81 10.24
N THR A 426 -6.38 8.70 11.42
CA THR A 426 -6.16 7.41 12.10
C THR A 426 -7.43 6.56 12.25
N ALA A 427 -7.31 5.26 11.95
CA ALA A 427 -8.42 4.33 11.89
C ALA A 427 -8.95 3.93 13.30
N PRO A 428 -10.28 3.80 13.52
CA PRO A 428 -10.85 3.54 14.84
C PRO A 428 -10.33 2.28 15.55
N ALA A 429 -10.05 1.21 14.80
CA ALA A 429 -9.47 -0.02 15.35
C ALA A 429 -8.05 0.20 15.92
N TRP A 430 -7.25 1.03 15.25
CA TRP A 430 -5.88 1.37 15.66
C TRP A 430 -5.87 2.32 16.87
N ILE A 431 -6.80 3.28 16.94
CA ILE A 431 -7.02 4.11 18.13
C ILE A 431 -7.43 3.24 19.33
N THR A 432 -8.39 2.32 19.15
CA THR A 432 -8.88 1.46 20.24
C THR A 432 -7.86 0.37 20.67
N ASP A 433 -6.90 0.04 19.79
CA ASP A 433 -5.72 -0.76 20.14
C ASP A 433 -4.64 0.05 20.90
N GLY A 434 -4.85 1.34 21.18
CA GLY A 434 -3.85 2.20 21.83
C GLY A 434 -2.66 2.56 20.93
N ARG A 435 -2.81 2.44 19.60
CA ARG A 435 -1.76 2.64 18.60
C ARG A 435 -2.26 3.49 17.42
N PRO A 436 -2.57 4.79 17.60
CA PRO A 436 -3.10 5.65 16.55
C PRO A 436 -2.01 6.03 15.53
N VAL A 437 -1.60 5.08 14.67
CA VAL A 437 -0.46 5.23 13.73
C VAL A 437 -0.78 4.90 12.26
N TYR A 438 -2.02 4.50 11.96
CA TYR A 438 -2.43 4.02 10.64
C TYR A 438 -3.79 4.59 10.23
N GLY A 439 -3.88 5.11 9.00
CA GLY A 439 -5.08 5.75 8.44
C GLY A 439 -5.79 4.90 7.39
N GLY A 440 -6.57 5.56 6.55
CA GLY A 440 -7.13 4.96 5.33
C GLY A 440 -6.13 4.89 4.17
N ALA A 441 -6.58 4.35 3.04
CA ALA A 441 -5.83 4.24 1.78
C ALA A 441 -4.39 3.66 1.93
N PHE A 442 -4.17 2.86 2.99
CA PHE A 442 -2.87 2.32 3.39
C PHE A 442 -1.77 3.36 3.70
N PHE A 443 -2.10 4.45 4.40
CA PHE A 443 -1.12 5.42 4.92
C PHE A 443 -0.77 5.20 6.39
N TRP A 444 0.48 5.47 6.74
CA TRP A 444 0.89 5.74 8.11
C TRP A 444 0.56 7.19 8.46
N VAL A 445 0.15 7.44 9.69
CA VAL A 445 -0.28 8.75 10.16
C VAL A 445 0.40 9.05 11.50
N ASP A 446 1.00 10.22 11.61
CA ASP A 446 1.58 10.74 12.85
C ASP A 446 0.74 11.98 13.24
N ASN A 447 -0.20 11.80 14.18
CA ASN A 447 -1.25 12.80 14.50
C ASN A 447 -0.73 14.04 15.25
N ASP A 448 0.33 13.88 16.03
CA ASP A 448 0.86 14.88 16.96
C ASP A 448 2.18 15.47 16.43
N VAL A 449 2.68 16.51 17.09
CA VAL A 449 4.06 16.98 16.85
C VAL A 449 5.02 15.97 17.49
N GLY A 450 5.94 15.42 16.70
CA GLY A 450 6.93 14.46 17.20
C GLY A 450 7.93 15.06 18.21
N ASP A 451 8.64 14.21 18.95
CA ASP A 451 9.74 14.63 19.85
C ASP A 451 10.90 15.33 19.08
N ASP A 452 10.98 15.08 17.77
CA ASP A 452 11.85 15.73 16.77
C ASP A 452 11.31 17.06 16.24
N GLY A 453 10.10 17.46 16.63
CA GLY A 453 9.44 18.70 16.20
C GLY A 453 8.72 18.60 14.85
N ILE A 454 8.66 17.43 14.21
CA ILE A 454 7.93 17.24 12.94
C ILE A 454 6.44 17.51 13.17
N PRO A 455 5.78 18.42 12.40
CA PRO A 455 4.34 18.65 12.50
C PRO A 455 3.50 17.43 12.10
N PRO A 456 2.21 17.38 12.46
CA PRO A 456 1.31 16.29 12.05
C PRO A 456 1.41 15.98 10.55
N SER A 457 1.66 14.71 10.25
CA SER A 457 2.06 14.24 8.92
C SER A 457 1.43 12.89 8.59
N PHE A 458 1.42 12.54 7.31
CA PHE A 458 1.06 11.19 6.87
C PHE A 458 2.01 10.74 5.77
N SER A 459 2.21 9.43 5.66
CA SER A 459 3.30 8.90 4.82
C SER A 459 3.07 7.51 4.25
N MET A 460 3.62 7.32 3.06
CA MET A 460 3.84 6.01 2.45
C MET A 460 5.19 5.52 2.99
N ARG A 461 5.25 4.36 3.64
CA ARG A 461 6.50 3.81 4.23
C ARG A 461 6.78 2.40 3.70
N GLY A 462 8.03 2.15 3.31
CA GLY A 462 8.54 0.90 2.74
C GLY A 462 9.71 0.29 3.54
N ALA A 463 9.86 -1.04 3.46
CA ALA A 463 10.95 -1.75 4.10
C ALA A 463 12.33 -1.32 3.54
N GLY A 464 13.34 -1.20 4.40
CA GLY A 464 14.62 -0.55 4.04
C GLY A 464 14.63 0.98 4.23
N GLY A 465 13.57 1.54 4.83
CA GLY A 465 13.47 2.98 5.10
C GLY A 465 13.03 3.80 3.89
N GLN A 466 12.21 3.23 3.00
CA GLN A 466 11.64 3.97 1.87
C GLN A 466 10.52 4.86 2.38
N SER A 467 10.43 6.10 1.94
CA SER A 467 9.37 7.02 2.39
C SER A 467 8.92 8.00 1.31
N THR A 468 7.62 8.31 1.34
CA THR A 468 7.03 9.56 0.86
C THR A 468 6.29 10.17 2.05
N THR A 469 6.87 11.18 2.69
CA THR A 469 6.29 11.88 3.84
C THR A 469 5.65 13.18 3.37
N ILE A 470 4.42 13.44 3.83
CA ILE A 470 3.58 14.57 3.44
C ILE A 470 3.30 15.41 4.68
N ILE A 471 3.67 16.70 4.65
CA ILE A 471 3.53 17.64 5.78
C ILE A 471 2.66 18.83 5.35
N PRO A 472 1.32 18.77 5.54
CA PRO A 472 0.38 19.74 4.95
C PRO A 472 0.53 21.19 5.45
N SER A 473 1.01 21.39 6.68
CA SER A 473 1.26 22.72 7.26
C SER A 473 2.36 23.52 6.56
N HIS A 474 3.18 22.86 5.75
CA HIS A 474 4.26 23.45 4.95
C HIS A 474 4.10 23.14 3.45
N ASP A 475 2.98 22.52 3.02
CA ASP A 475 2.73 22.07 1.63
C ASP A 475 3.96 21.36 1.02
N LEU A 476 4.50 20.44 1.83
CA LEU A 476 5.83 19.85 1.70
C LEU A 476 5.73 18.32 1.51
N VAL A 477 6.46 17.79 0.53
CA VAL A 477 6.71 16.35 0.37
C VAL A 477 8.20 16.09 0.45
N VAL A 478 8.59 15.08 1.22
CA VAL A 478 9.96 14.54 1.25
C VAL A 478 9.90 13.07 0.84
N VAL A 479 10.66 12.71 -0.19
CA VAL A 479 10.78 11.34 -0.71
C VAL A 479 12.20 10.86 -0.57
N ARG A 480 12.41 9.72 0.10
CA ARG A 480 13.71 9.03 0.21
C ARG A 480 13.55 7.58 -0.19
N ILE A 481 14.40 7.12 -1.11
CA ILE A 481 14.52 5.72 -1.48
C ILE A 481 15.99 5.32 -1.41
N GLY A 482 16.30 4.17 -0.80
CA GLY A 482 17.66 3.70 -0.54
C GLY A 482 17.74 2.19 -0.32
N LYS A 483 18.96 1.67 -0.24
CA LYS A 483 19.19 0.22 -0.14
C LYS A 483 18.83 -0.29 1.26
N TYR A 484 18.30 -1.51 1.33
CA TYR A 484 17.77 -2.11 2.57
C TYR A 484 18.80 -2.16 3.72
N THR A 485 20.09 -2.28 3.40
CA THR A 485 21.19 -2.29 4.39
C THR A 485 21.60 -0.92 4.94
N GLY A 486 21.11 0.20 4.36
CA GLY A 486 21.32 1.57 4.87
C GLY A 486 20.05 2.16 5.48
N ALA A 487 19.23 1.33 6.12
CA ALA A 487 17.91 1.71 6.60
C ALA A 487 17.92 2.52 7.91
N SER A 488 18.92 2.31 8.78
CA SER A 488 19.03 3.05 10.05
C SER A 488 19.62 4.43 9.79
N GLU A 489 20.77 4.44 9.15
CA GLU A 489 21.58 5.61 8.84
C GLU A 489 20.83 6.58 7.90
N GLY A 490 20.01 6.04 6.99
CA GLY A 490 19.09 6.85 6.18
C GLY A 490 17.85 7.33 6.91
N GLY A 491 17.42 6.66 7.99
CA GLY A 491 16.36 7.16 8.88
C GLY A 491 16.86 8.29 9.77
N GLU A 492 18.05 8.11 10.36
CA GLU A 492 18.78 9.10 11.16
C GLU A 492 19.06 10.37 10.33
N ALA A 493 19.53 10.23 9.09
CA ALA A 493 19.71 11.35 8.14
C ALA A 493 18.41 12.14 7.89
N LEU A 494 17.26 11.47 7.77
CA LEU A 494 15.96 12.14 7.61
C LEU A 494 15.50 12.86 8.90
N GLN A 495 15.82 12.31 10.08
CA GLN A 495 15.53 12.96 11.36
C GLN A 495 16.37 14.22 11.57
N GLU A 496 17.63 14.25 11.14
CA GLU A 496 18.45 15.47 11.15
C GLU A 496 18.02 16.48 10.06
N MET A 497 17.57 16.00 8.90
CA MET A 497 17.11 16.81 7.76
C MET A 497 15.86 17.63 8.08
N LEU A 498 14.84 17.01 8.68
CA LEU A 498 13.50 17.61 8.74
C LEU A 498 13.43 18.91 9.57
N PRO A 499 14.05 19.03 10.76
CA PRO A 499 14.10 20.29 11.49
C PRO A 499 14.73 21.43 10.68
N LEU A 500 15.79 21.15 9.91
CA LEU A 500 16.46 22.15 9.07
C LEU A 500 15.56 22.64 7.92
N LEU A 501 14.74 21.77 7.33
CA LEU A 501 13.73 22.16 6.34
C LEU A 501 12.56 22.93 6.94
N LEU A 502 12.13 22.58 8.16
CA LEU A 502 11.04 23.27 8.86
C LEU A 502 11.48 24.65 9.39
N GLU A 503 12.79 24.88 9.59
CA GLU A 503 13.37 26.21 9.81
C GLU A 503 13.53 26.98 8.48
N ALA A 504 13.91 26.30 7.39
CA ALA A 504 14.12 26.91 6.07
C ALA A 504 12.83 27.30 5.33
N LEU A 505 11.69 26.68 5.66
CA LEU A 505 10.43 26.80 4.91
C LEU A 505 9.33 27.41 5.79
N PRO A 506 8.74 28.56 5.40
CA PRO A 506 7.58 29.12 6.08
C PRO A 506 6.38 28.15 6.11
N ARG A 507 5.58 28.24 7.18
CA ARG A 507 4.24 27.62 7.21
C ARG A 507 3.31 28.31 6.23
N VAL A 508 2.41 27.52 5.65
CA VAL A 508 1.52 27.94 4.55
C VAL A 508 0.04 27.69 4.85
N ARG A 509 -0.27 26.91 5.90
CA ARG A 509 -1.61 26.63 6.43
C ARG A 509 -1.55 26.58 7.96
#